data_AF-A0A1I0BMS2-F1
#
_entry.id   AF-A0A1I0BMS2-F1
#
_cell.length_a   1.000
_cell.length_b   1.000
_cell.length_c   1.000
_cell.angle_alpha   90.00
_cell.angle_beta   90.00
_cell.angle_gamma   90.00
#
_symmetry.space_group_name_H-M   'P 1'
#
loop_
_entity.id
_entity.type
_entity.pdbx_description
1 polymer ?
#
loop_
_entity_poly.entity_id
_entity_poly.type
_entity_poly.pdbx_seq_one_letter_code
_entity_poly.pdbx_strand_id
1 'polypeptide(L)'
;MNKIHITLDLLRKFATGFKRQIDVLLNNKVDKVDGKQLSTEDYTTAEKNKLKSLSNYTLPKASSTILGGVKVGAGLTIDTDGNLSATGGGEADSVNWENVVGKPDKLSQFTNDSDFQTAENVDSKLVDYAKKTDIASVYKYKGSKANYAALPTSGNIVGDVWNIEAADSTNNIKAGDNVGWTGTEWDNLGGNVDLSSYALKSELPTKTSLLTNDSGFQTSAQVETIVNGKVTSKVDKEDGKGLSTNDFTNEYKDKLDNLENITIDFATTSDIDNIINEVFA
;
A
#
# COMPACT_ATOMS: atom_id res chain seq x y z
N MET A 1 -119.11 -109.19 29.22
CA MET A 1 -117.81 -108.49 29.17
C MET A 1 -116.73 -109.49 29.60
N ASN A 2 -115.91 -109.98 28.67
CA ASN A 2 -114.82 -110.90 29.03
C ASN A 2 -113.76 -110.14 29.84
N LYS A 3 -113.79 -110.33 31.17
CA LYS A 3 -112.71 -109.89 32.06
C LYS A 3 -111.48 -110.75 31.76
N ILE A 4 -110.45 -110.16 31.17
CA ILE A 4 -109.14 -110.81 31.01
C ILE A 4 -108.61 -111.11 32.42
N HIS A 5 -108.46 -112.39 32.76
CA HIS A 5 -107.95 -112.83 34.06
C HIS A 5 -106.42 -112.82 33.99
N ILE A 6 -105.78 -111.73 34.41
CA ILE A 6 -104.32 -111.63 34.48
C ILE A 6 -103.85 -112.43 35.70
N THR A 7 -103.09 -113.50 35.46
CA THR A 7 -102.53 -114.32 36.53
C THR A 7 -101.34 -113.62 37.19
N LEU A 8 -101.13 -113.90 38.47
CA LEU A 8 -99.98 -113.38 39.24
C LEU A 8 -98.63 -113.73 38.58
N ASP A 9 -98.57 -114.86 37.88
CA ASP A 9 -97.39 -115.31 37.13
C ASP A 9 -97.09 -114.42 35.92
N LEU A 10 -98.12 -114.02 35.17
CA LEU A 10 -97.96 -113.08 34.04
C LEU A 10 -97.41 -111.74 34.52
N LEU A 11 -97.90 -111.25 35.66
CA LEU A 11 -97.47 -109.98 36.25
C LEU A 11 -96.00 -110.05 36.73
N ARG A 12 -95.58 -111.17 37.31
CA ARG A 12 -94.18 -111.40 37.73
C ARG A 12 -93.23 -111.49 36.53
N LYS A 13 -93.62 -112.21 35.48
CA LYS A 13 -92.83 -112.32 34.23
C LYS A 13 -92.66 -110.96 33.55
N PHE A 14 -93.71 -110.14 33.55
CA PHE A 14 -93.62 -108.76 33.06
C PHE A 14 -92.67 -107.91 33.91
N ALA A 15 -92.82 -107.92 35.24
CA ALA A 15 -91.96 -107.13 36.13
C ALA A 15 -90.48 -107.52 36.05
N THR A 16 -90.18 -108.81 35.97
CA THR A 16 -88.80 -109.31 35.82
C THR A 16 -88.22 -109.00 34.45
N GLY A 17 -89.01 -109.14 33.37
CA GLY A 17 -88.61 -108.74 32.02
C GLY A 17 -88.31 -107.24 31.92
N PHE A 18 -89.17 -106.41 32.52
CA PHE A 18 -89.01 -104.96 32.56
C PHE A 18 -87.77 -104.55 33.36
N LYS A 19 -87.55 -105.13 34.55
CA LYS A 19 -86.35 -104.86 35.35
C LYS A 19 -85.07 -105.20 34.57
N ARG A 20 -85.04 -106.36 33.90
CA ARG A 20 -83.88 -106.77 33.09
C ARG A 20 -83.56 -105.75 31.99
N GLN A 21 -84.57 -105.20 31.32
CA GLN A 21 -84.37 -104.17 30.30
C GLN A 21 -83.78 -102.89 30.89
N ILE A 22 -84.25 -102.46 32.07
CA ILE A 22 -83.68 -101.31 32.79
C ILE A 22 -82.23 -101.57 33.20
N ASP A 23 -81.94 -102.74 33.77
CA ASP A 23 -80.57 -103.09 34.21
C ASP A 23 -79.59 -103.08 33.01
N VAL A 24 -80.02 -103.61 31.86
CA VAL A 24 -79.21 -103.60 30.62
C VAL A 24 -78.97 -102.19 30.11
N LEU A 25 -79.97 -101.31 30.15
CA LEU A 25 -79.83 -99.92 29.73
C LEU A 25 -78.87 -99.15 30.66
N LEU A 26 -78.96 -99.36 31.97
CA LEU A 26 -78.12 -98.69 32.96
C LEU A 26 -76.66 -99.15 32.90
N ASN A 27 -76.40 -100.46 32.72
CA ASN A 27 -75.03 -100.99 32.61
C ASN A 27 -74.27 -100.46 31.39
N ASN A 28 -74.95 -99.88 30.41
CA ASN A 28 -74.35 -99.25 29.22
C ASN A 28 -74.23 -97.72 29.35
N LYS A 29 -74.49 -97.17 30.53
CA LYS A 29 -74.32 -95.75 30.83
C LYS A 29 -73.21 -95.59 31.86
N VAL A 30 -72.64 -94.40 31.90
CA VAL A 30 -71.68 -93.98 32.92
C VAL A 30 -72.34 -92.91 33.80
N ASP A 31 -71.94 -92.83 35.07
CA ASP A 31 -72.43 -91.82 35.99
C ASP A 31 -72.04 -90.41 35.54
N LYS A 32 -72.95 -89.45 35.74
CA LYS A 32 -72.67 -88.04 35.45
C LYS A 32 -71.81 -87.43 36.56
N VAL A 33 -70.75 -86.73 36.17
CA VAL A 33 -69.91 -85.93 37.07
C VAL A 33 -69.91 -84.49 36.56
N ASP A 34 -70.15 -83.51 37.44
CA ASP A 34 -70.17 -82.10 37.07
C ASP A 34 -68.83 -81.64 36.46
N GLY A 35 -68.91 -80.85 35.39
CA GLY A 35 -67.75 -80.37 34.63
C GLY A 35 -67.12 -81.40 33.67
N LYS A 36 -67.66 -82.62 33.56
CA LYS A 36 -67.19 -83.63 32.61
C LYS A 36 -68.21 -83.90 31.50
N GLN A 37 -67.69 -84.18 30.31
CA GLN A 37 -68.45 -84.60 29.14
C GLN A 37 -67.83 -85.87 28.56
N LEU A 38 -68.63 -86.72 27.92
CA LEU A 38 -68.14 -87.91 27.22
C LEU A 38 -67.22 -87.46 26.07
N SER A 39 -65.95 -87.84 26.12
CA SER A 39 -64.98 -87.63 25.05
C SER A 39 -64.51 -88.96 24.48
N THR A 40 -64.23 -88.99 23.17
CA THR A 40 -63.39 -90.01 22.56
C THR A 40 -61.94 -89.59 22.79
N GLU A 41 -61.32 -90.08 23.86
CA GLU A 41 -59.89 -89.86 24.13
C GLU A 41 -59.02 -90.67 23.15
N ASP A 42 -59.10 -90.35 21.85
CA ASP A 42 -58.52 -91.07 20.70
C ASP A 42 -56.99 -90.93 20.58
N TYR A 43 -56.29 -90.66 21.68
CA TYR A 43 -54.83 -90.73 21.69
C TYR A 43 -54.38 -92.13 22.11
N THR A 44 -53.48 -92.72 21.35
CA THR A 44 -52.78 -93.94 21.77
C THR A 44 -52.00 -93.66 23.08
N THR A 45 -51.73 -94.72 23.86
CA THR A 45 -50.93 -94.59 25.09
C THR A 45 -49.57 -93.93 24.83
N ALA A 46 -48.96 -94.18 23.66
CA ALA A 46 -47.70 -93.57 23.25
C ALA A 46 -47.83 -92.06 23.03
N GLU A 47 -48.89 -91.60 22.37
CA GLU A 47 -49.15 -90.18 22.14
C GLU A 47 -49.46 -89.43 23.43
N LYS A 48 -50.24 -90.03 24.34
CA LYS A 48 -50.50 -89.45 25.66
C LYS A 48 -49.21 -89.28 26.47
N ASN A 49 -48.29 -90.24 26.40
CA ASN A 49 -47.00 -90.13 27.08
C ASN A 49 -46.10 -89.08 26.43
N LYS A 50 -46.06 -89.02 25.10
CA LYS A 50 -45.31 -87.99 24.38
C LYS A 50 -45.83 -86.59 24.68
N LEU A 51 -47.14 -86.38 24.66
CA LEU A 51 -47.77 -85.10 24.96
C LEU A 51 -47.48 -84.66 26.40
N LYS A 52 -47.58 -85.57 27.38
CA LYS A 52 -47.21 -85.30 28.78
C LYS A 52 -45.73 -84.96 28.96
N SER A 53 -44.87 -85.45 28.08
CA SER A 53 -43.43 -85.17 28.11
C SER A 53 -43.03 -83.87 27.40
N LEU A 54 -43.95 -83.21 26.68
CA LEU A 54 -43.67 -81.93 26.03
C LEU A 54 -43.63 -80.82 27.08
N SER A 55 -42.50 -80.10 27.12
CA SER A 55 -42.35 -78.84 27.82
C SER A 55 -42.44 -77.67 26.84
N ASN A 56 -42.89 -76.51 27.31
CA ASN A 56 -42.84 -75.28 26.52
C ASN A 56 -41.38 -74.94 26.16
N TYR A 57 -41.15 -74.59 24.90
CA TYR A 57 -39.84 -74.12 24.45
C TYR A 57 -39.60 -72.67 24.91
N THR A 58 -38.47 -72.43 25.57
CA THR A 58 -38.00 -71.08 25.92
C THR A 58 -36.82 -70.73 25.03
N LEU A 59 -36.96 -69.70 24.20
CA LEU A 59 -35.87 -69.19 23.37
C LEU A 59 -34.74 -68.69 24.29
N PRO A 60 -33.51 -69.24 24.18
CA PRO A 60 -32.41 -68.78 25.01
C PRO A 60 -32.04 -67.34 24.67
N LYS A 61 -31.54 -66.62 25.66
CA LYS A 61 -30.95 -65.28 25.48
C LYS A 61 -29.80 -65.37 24.47
N ALA A 62 -29.79 -64.48 23.48
CA ALA A 62 -28.72 -64.44 22.50
C ALA A 62 -27.40 -64.00 23.16
N SER A 63 -26.29 -64.60 22.73
CA SER A 63 -24.93 -64.30 23.18
C SER A 63 -23.94 -64.58 22.04
N SER A 64 -22.65 -64.34 22.26
CA SER A 64 -21.59 -64.69 21.29
C SER A 64 -21.50 -66.19 20.98
N THR A 65 -22.05 -67.05 21.85
CA THR A 65 -21.99 -68.51 21.71
C THR A 65 -23.37 -69.16 21.55
N ILE A 66 -24.46 -68.42 21.79
CA ILE A 66 -25.84 -68.91 21.73
C ILE A 66 -26.66 -67.97 20.84
N LEU A 67 -27.24 -68.47 19.76
CA LEU A 67 -27.89 -67.61 18.75
C LEU A 67 -29.12 -66.85 19.27
N GLY A 68 -29.86 -67.41 20.24
CA GLY A 68 -31.11 -66.83 20.72
C GLY A 68 -32.12 -66.43 19.62
N GLY A 69 -32.02 -67.06 18.45
CA GLY A 69 -32.84 -66.79 17.26
C GLY A 69 -32.12 -66.07 16.10
N VAL A 70 -30.95 -65.45 16.33
CA VAL A 70 -30.21 -64.68 15.30
C VAL A 70 -28.72 -64.99 15.29
N LYS A 71 -28.07 -64.87 14.13
CA LYS A 71 -26.61 -64.99 14.00
C LYS A 71 -25.99 -63.62 13.84
N VAL A 72 -25.03 -63.29 14.72
CA VAL A 72 -24.33 -61.99 14.69
C VAL A 72 -23.35 -61.98 13.51
N GLY A 73 -23.52 -61.00 12.63
CA GLY A 73 -22.64 -60.74 11.48
C GLY A 73 -21.57 -59.68 11.77
N ALA A 74 -20.75 -59.38 10.78
CA ALA A 74 -19.76 -58.31 10.88
C ALA A 74 -20.42 -56.95 11.15
N GLY A 75 -19.80 -56.13 12.01
CA GLY A 75 -20.33 -54.81 12.39
C GLY A 75 -21.52 -54.84 13.35
N LEU A 76 -21.85 -56.00 13.91
CA LEU A 76 -22.86 -56.17 14.95
C LEU A 76 -22.24 -56.81 16.19
N THR A 77 -22.75 -56.45 17.36
CA THR A 77 -22.36 -57.02 18.66
C THR A 77 -23.61 -57.33 19.47
N ILE A 78 -23.58 -58.44 20.22
CA ILE A 78 -24.60 -58.74 21.22
C ILE A 78 -24.00 -58.54 22.60
N ASP A 79 -24.66 -57.74 23.44
CA ASP A 79 -24.24 -57.55 24.83
C ASP A 79 -24.64 -58.74 25.73
N THR A 80 -24.22 -58.71 26.99
CA THR A 80 -24.61 -59.73 27.97
C THR A 80 -26.11 -59.77 28.24
N ASP A 81 -26.84 -58.73 27.82
CA ASP A 81 -28.27 -58.58 27.90
C ASP A 81 -29.06 -59.10 26.69
N GLY A 82 -28.36 -59.62 25.70
CA GLY A 82 -28.96 -60.15 24.48
C GLY A 82 -29.41 -59.04 23.54
N ASN A 83 -29.01 -57.79 23.79
CA ASN A 83 -29.29 -56.67 22.90
C ASN A 83 -28.29 -56.72 21.74
N LEU A 84 -28.84 -56.76 20.52
CA LEU A 84 -28.07 -56.65 19.30
C LEU A 84 -27.90 -55.17 18.94
N SER A 85 -26.65 -54.73 18.86
CA SER A 85 -26.28 -53.35 18.52
C SER A 85 -25.35 -53.33 17.31
N ALA A 86 -25.41 -52.24 16.54
CA ALA A 86 -24.39 -51.97 15.52
C ALA A 86 -23.11 -51.48 16.18
N THR A 87 -21.97 -52.08 15.80
CA THR A 87 -20.63 -51.64 16.16
C THR A 87 -20.34 -50.35 15.37
N GLY A 88 -20.79 -49.21 15.90
CA GLY A 88 -20.72 -47.90 15.24
C GLY A 88 -22.00 -47.04 15.36
N GLY A 89 -23.00 -47.49 16.13
CA GLY A 89 -24.29 -46.81 16.30
C GLY A 89 -24.47 -46.11 17.65
N GLY A 90 -23.50 -45.30 18.06
CA GLY A 90 -23.58 -44.36 19.19
C GLY A 90 -22.86 -43.08 18.80
N GLU A 91 -23.31 -41.91 19.29
CA GLU A 91 -22.87 -40.57 18.88
C GLU A 91 -21.43 -40.50 18.32
N ALA A 92 -21.31 -40.30 17.00
CA ALA A 92 -20.08 -40.03 16.25
C ALA A 92 -18.81 -40.73 16.76
N ASP A 93 -18.86 -42.04 17.02
CA ASP A 93 -17.64 -42.82 17.11
C ASP A 93 -16.98 -42.80 15.71
N SER A 94 -15.87 -42.07 15.61
CA SER A 94 -15.09 -41.92 14.39
C SER A 94 -14.91 -43.26 13.71
N VAL A 95 -15.39 -43.39 12.48
CA VAL A 95 -14.98 -44.48 11.60
C VAL A 95 -13.45 -44.45 11.48
N ASN A 96 -12.79 -45.60 11.62
CA ASN A 96 -11.34 -45.68 11.39
C ASN A 96 -11.04 -45.08 10.00
N TRP A 97 -10.05 -44.19 9.92
CA TRP A 97 -9.74 -43.44 8.69
C TRP A 97 -9.51 -44.37 7.49
N GLU A 98 -8.95 -45.57 7.71
CA GLU A 98 -8.77 -46.62 6.71
C GLU A 98 -10.09 -47.02 6.02
N ASN A 99 -11.20 -47.03 6.77
CA ASN A 99 -12.52 -47.45 6.32
C ASN A 99 -13.32 -46.32 5.66
N VAL A 100 -12.84 -45.07 5.71
CA VAL A 100 -13.49 -43.95 5.00
C VAL A 100 -13.19 -44.06 3.51
N VAL A 101 -14.20 -44.37 2.69
CA VAL A 101 -14.08 -44.41 1.23
C VAL A 101 -14.22 -42.98 0.68
N GLY A 102 -13.41 -42.61 -0.32
CA GLY A 102 -13.49 -41.29 -0.96
C GLY A 102 -12.89 -40.13 -0.15
N LYS A 103 -12.20 -40.42 0.95
CA LYS A 103 -11.42 -39.43 1.71
C LYS A 103 -10.32 -38.80 0.84
N PRO A 104 -9.99 -37.51 1.04
CA PRO A 104 -8.81 -36.93 0.45
C PRO A 104 -7.54 -37.66 0.92
N ASP A 105 -6.67 -38.05 -0.01
CA ASP A 105 -5.38 -38.72 0.23
C ASP A 105 -4.19 -37.82 -0.08
N LYS A 106 -4.42 -36.67 -0.72
CA LYS A 106 -3.38 -35.71 -1.11
C LYS A 106 -3.79 -34.28 -0.76
N LEU A 107 -2.82 -33.48 -0.35
CA LEU A 107 -3.02 -32.05 -0.09
C LEU A 107 -3.59 -31.31 -1.32
N SER A 108 -3.28 -31.78 -2.54
CA SER A 108 -3.78 -31.21 -3.79
C SER A 108 -5.29 -31.39 -4.02
N GLN A 109 -5.97 -32.25 -3.25
CA GLN A 109 -7.43 -32.42 -3.32
C GLN A 109 -8.17 -31.42 -2.43
N PHE A 110 -7.45 -30.67 -1.59
CA PHE A 110 -8.02 -29.61 -0.79
C PHE A 110 -7.98 -28.30 -1.58
N THR A 111 -9.08 -27.56 -1.55
CA THR A 111 -9.13 -26.16 -2.02
C THR A 111 -8.86 -25.25 -0.83
N ASN A 112 -8.04 -24.22 -1.03
CA ASN A 112 -7.80 -23.22 0.01
C ASN A 112 -9.09 -22.43 0.30
N ASP A 113 -9.27 -22.01 1.55
CA ASP A 113 -10.35 -21.11 1.93
C ASP A 113 -10.17 -19.73 1.28
N SER A 114 -11.26 -18.96 1.15
CA SER A 114 -11.29 -17.69 0.40
C SER A 114 -10.28 -16.64 0.86
N ASP A 115 -9.85 -16.72 2.12
CA ASP A 115 -8.95 -15.73 2.75
C ASP A 115 -7.48 -16.19 2.79
N PHE A 116 -7.16 -17.34 2.18
CA PHE A 116 -5.81 -17.87 2.13
C PHE A 116 -5.23 -17.79 0.72
N GLN A 117 -4.04 -17.20 0.59
CA GLN A 117 -3.40 -16.97 -0.70
C GLN A 117 -2.76 -18.25 -1.26
N THR A 118 -2.87 -18.45 -2.57
CA THR A 118 -2.06 -19.42 -3.32
C THR A 118 -0.73 -18.79 -3.73
N ALA A 119 0.25 -19.63 -4.12
CA ALA A 119 1.50 -19.14 -4.71
C ALA A 119 1.24 -18.24 -5.94
N GLU A 120 0.25 -18.57 -6.76
CA GLU A 120 -0.15 -17.77 -7.93
C GLU A 120 -0.73 -16.40 -7.53
N ASN A 121 -1.50 -16.32 -6.43
CA ASN A 121 -1.99 -15.03 -5.92
C ASN A 121 -0.83 -14.13 -5.47
N VAL A 122 0.17 -14.71 -4.80
CA VAL A 122 1.37 -14.00 -4.35
C VAL A 122 2.18 -13.54 -5.56
N ASP A 123 2.46 -14.43 -6.50
CA ASP A 123 3.22 -14.11 -7.72
C ASP A 123 2.54 -13.02 -8.55
N SER A 124 1.21 -13.08 -8.68
CA SER A 124 0.41 -12.06 -9.39
C SER A 124 0.42 -10.70 -8.69
N LYS A 125 0.66 -10.63 -7.39
CA LYS A 125 0.81 -9.35 -6.66
C LYS A 125 2.23 -8.82 -6.70
N LEU A 126 3.23 -9.70 -6.82
CA LEU A 126 4.63 -9.30 -6.91
C LEU A 126 4.97 -8.59 -8.24
N VAL A 127 4.20 -8.80 -9.31
CA VAL A 127 4.45 -8.14 -10.62
C VAL A 127 4.27 -6.62 -10.59
N ASP A 128 3.50 -6.10 -9.64
CA ASP A 128 3.26 -4.65 -9.49
C ASP A 128 4.46 -3.92 -8.84
N TYR A 129 5.40 -4.67 -8.26
CA TYR A 129 6.55 -4.12 -7.55
C TYR A 129 7.84 -4.34 -8.35
N ALA A 130 8.69 -3.32 -8.40
CA ALA A 130 10.02 -3.45 -8.98
C ALA A 130 10.84 -4.50 -8.21
N LYS A 131 11.41 -5.47 -8.93
CA LYS A 131 12.31 -6.47 -8.36
C LYS A 131 13.60 -5.78 -7.95
N LYS A 132 14.33 -6.39 -7.01
CA LYS A 132 15.70 -5.95 -6.66
C LYS A 132 16.60 -5.85 -7.90
N THR A 133 16.41 -6.76 -8.86
CA THR A 133 17.13 -6.76 -10.14
C THR A 133 16.81 -5.55 -11.01
N ASP A 134 15.58 -5.04 -10.95
CA ASP A 134 15.11 -3.92 -11.77
C ASP A 134 15.69 -2.58 -11.26
N ILE A 135 15.91 -2.47 -9.95
CA ILE A 135 16.47 -1.26 -9.31
C ILE A 135 18.00 -1.30 -9.27
N ALA A 136 18.61 -2.47 -9.07
CA ALA A 136 20.07 -2.61 -8.99
C ALA A 136 20.79 -2.23 -10.30
N SER A 137 20.07 -2.13 -11.42
CA SER A 137 20.65 -1.70 -12.69
C SER A 137 20.83 -0.19 -12.84
N VAL A 138 20.19 0.65 -12.02
CA VAL A 138 20.05 2.09 -12.29
C VAL A 138 21.32 2.90 -11.99
N TYR A 139 22.06 2.58 -10.91
CA TYR A 139 23.25 3.33 -10.50
C TYR A 139 24.31 2.40 -9.90
N LYS A 140 25.33 2.07 -10.70
CA LYS A 140 26.41 1.13 -10.36
C LYS A 140 27.72 1.90 -10.30
N TYR A 141 28.05 2.43 -9.13
CA TYR A 141 29.33 3.08 -8.94
C TYR A 141 30.49 2.10 -9.13
N LYS A 142 31.43 2.43 -10.03
CA LYS A 142 32.55 1.57 -10.43
C LYS A 142 33.89 2.01 -9.84
N GLY A 143 33.93 3.22 -9.27
CA GLY A 143 35.13 3.84 -8.73
C GLY A 143 35.45 5.16 -9.41
N SER A 144 36.72 5.54 -9.39
CA SER A 144 37.23 6.77 -9.99
C SER A 144 38.20 6.49 -11.13
N LYS A 145 38.24 7.39 -12.12
CA LYS A 145 39.20 7.42 -13.21
C LYS A 145 39.91 8.76 -13.23
N ALA A 146 41.20 8.74 -13.53
CA ALA A 146 42.02 9.95 -13.59
C ALA A 146 41.48 10.99 -14.60
N ASN A 147 40.91 10.54 -15.72
CA ASN A 147 40.34 11.41 -16.77
C ASN A 147 39.31 10.63 -17.63
N TYR A 148 38.57 11.34 -18.48
CA TYR A 148 37.54 10.76 -19.36
C TYR A 148 38.11 9.71 -20.34
N ALA A 149 39.32 9.94 -20.88
CA ALA A 149 39.97 8.99 -21.79
C ALA A 149 40.33 7.64 -21.14
N ALA A 150 40.40 7.58 -19.80
CA ALA A 150 40.67 6.36 -19.05
C ALA A 150 39.42 5.48 -18.80
N LEU A 151 38.25 5.92 -19.26
CA LEU A 151 37.01 5.15 -19.21
C LEU A 151 37.09 3.92 -20.12
N PRO A 152 36.51 2.78 -19.72
CA PRO A 152 36.47 1.61 -20.58
C PRO A 152 35.66 1.90 -21.86
N THR A 153 36.15 1.40 -22.99
CA THR A 153 35.49 1.53 -24.31
C THR A 153 34.62 0.33 -24.68
N SER A 154 34.67 -0.75 -23.90
CA SER A 154 33.91 -1.98 -24.13
C SER A 154 33.53 -2.66 -22.81
N GLY A 155 32.45 -3.43 -22.81
CA GLY A 155 31.99 -4.16 -21.62
C GLY A 155 31.23 -3.30 -20.61
N ASN A 156 30.88 -2.07 -20.98
CA ASN A 156 30.07 -1.18 -20.16
C ASN A 156 28.61 -1.62 -20.18
N ILE A 157 27.95 -1.54 -19.02
CA ILE A 157 26.53 -1.86 -18.88
C ILE A 157 25.79 -0.57 -18.52
N VAL A 158 24.56 -0.40 -19.04
CA VAL A 158 23.70 0.73 -18.65
C VAL A 158 23.65 0.85 -17.13
N GLY A 159 23.84 2.08 -16.66
CA GLY A 159 23.90 2.43 -15.24
C GLY A 159 25.26 2.24 -14.57
N ASP A 160 26.30 1.76 -15.26
CA ASP A 160 27.69 1.90 -14.76
C ASP A 160 28.02 3.41 -14.61
N VAL A 161 28.59 3.79 -13.47
CA VAL A 161 28.94 5.19 -13.14
C VAL A 161 30.38 5.27 -12.64
N TRP A 162 31.16 6.18 -13.21
CA TRP A 162 32.51 6.51 -12.76
C TRP A 162 32.58 7.96 -12.31
N ASN A 163 33.36 8.22 -11.26
CA ASN A 163 33.82 9.56 -10.93
C ASN A 163 35.06 9.90 -11.78
N ILE A 164 35.14 11.12 -12.33
CA ILE A 164 36.28 11.57 -13.14
C ILE A 164 37.07 12.63 -12.38
N GLU A 165 38.34 12.36 -12.11
CA GLU A 165 39.16 13.23 -11.24
C GLU A 165 39.63 14.51 -11.93
N ALA A 166 39.97 14.45 -13.23
CA ALA A 166 40.41 15.61 -14.01
C ALA A 166 39.27 16.20 -14.86
N ALA A 167 39.24 17.53 -14.96
CA ALA A 167 38.34 18.22 -15.86
C ALA A 167 38.67 17.92 -17.33
N ASP A 168 37.64 17.84 -18.17
CA ASP A 168 37.72 17.69 -19.62
C ASP A 168 36.67 18.57 -20.28
N SER A 169 37.10 19.71 -20.81
CA SER A 169 36.22 20.69 -21.46
C SER A 169 35.60 20.16 -22.76
N THR A 170 36.21 19.17 -23.42
CA THR A 170 35.70 18.61 -24.69
C THR A 170 34.42 17.82 -24.45
N ASN A 171 34.39 17.07 -23.34
CA ASN A 171 33.26 16.22 -22.94
C ASN A 171 32.39 16.90 -21.86
N ASN A 172 32.57 18.20 -21.63
CA ASN A 172 31.83 19.00 -20.64
C ASN A 172 31.95 18.47 -19.20
N ILE A 173 33.11 17.96 -18.79
CA ILE A 173 33.36 17.35 -17.48
C ILE A 173 34.19 18.30 -16.61
N LYS A 174 33.74 18.53 -15.38
CA LYS A 174 34.52 19.18 -14.33
C LYS A 174 35.21 18.12 -13.47
N ALA A 175 36.29 18.51 -12.79
CA ALA A 175 36.97 17.64 -11.85
C ALA A 175 35.99 17.22 -10.72
N GLY A 176 35.81 15.91 -10.55
CA GLY A 176 34.87 15.32 -9.60
C GLY A 176 33.47 15.06 -10.15
N ASP A 177 33.21 15.31 -11.44
CA ASP A 177 31.92 14.97 -12.04
C ASP A 177 31.78 13.46 -12.23
N ASN A 178 30.54 12.98 -12.07
CA ASN A 178 30.20 11.59 -12.33
C ASN A 178 29.68 11.44 -13.75
N VAL A 179 30.17 10.41 -14.45
CA VAL A 179 29.68 10.03 -15.77
C VAL A 179 28.96 8.69 -15.71
N GLY A 180 27.78 8.60 -16.32
CA GLY A 180 26.98 7.39 -16.41
C GLY A 180 26.96 6.81 -17.82
N TRP A 181 27.07 5.49 -17.97
CA TRP A 181 26.94 4.84 -19.27
C TRP A 181 25.47 4.74 -19.69
N THR A 182 25.13 5.34 -20.83
CA THR A 182 23.76 5.37 -21.39
C THR A 182 23.39 4.09 -22.14
N GLY A 183 24.38 3.26 -22.46
CA GLY A 183 24.26 2.12 -23.39
C GLY A 183 25.07 2.33 -24.66
N THR A 184 25.28 3.59 -25.04
CA THR A 184 26.02 3.99 -26.25
C THR A 184 27.22 4.87 -25.94
N GLU A 185 27.14 5.71 -24.91
CA GLU A 185 28.19 6.67 -24.55
C GLU A 185 28.21 6.98 -23.05
N TRP A 186 29.26 7.68 -22.61
CA TRP A 186 29.38 8.20 -21.25
C TRP A 186 28.78 9.60 -21.18
N ASP A 187 27.68 9.76 -20.45
CA ASP A 187 26.97 11.02 -20.23
C ASP A 187 27.38 11.65 -18.89
N ASN A 188 27.57 12.97 -18.86
CA ASN A 188 27.93 13.69 -17.63
C ASN A 188 26.69 14.00 -16.79
N LEU A 189 26.64 13.48 -15.56
CA LEU A 189 25.55 13.69 -14.61
C LEU A 189 25.67 14.99 -13.81
N GLY A 190 26.82 15.68 -13.87
CA GLY A 190 27.07 16.94 -13.17
C GLY A 190 26.30 18.14 -13.73
N GLY A 191 25.73 18.01 -14.94
CA GLY A 191 24.95 19.03 -15.62
C GLY A 191 25.74 20.28 -16.02
N ASN A 192 25.18 21.03 -16.98
CA ASN A 192 25.73 22.32 -17.40
C ASN A 192 25.03 23.44 -16.64
N VAL A 193 25.80 24.30 -15.95
CA VAL A 193 25.31 25.60 -15.48
C VAL A 193 25.76 26.62 -16.51
N ASP A 194 24.82 27.15 -17.30
CA ASP A 194 25.10 28.24 -18.22
C ASP A 194 25.30 29.55 -17.43
N LEU A 195 26.54 30.03 -17.40
CA LEU A 195 26.91 31.29 -16.77
C LEU A 195 27.18 32.39 -17.79
N SER A 196 26.87 32.18 -19.08
CA SER A 196 27.15 33.14 -20.17
C SER A 196 26.45 34.49 -19.97
N SER A 197 25.35 34.53 -19.21
CA SER A 197 24.64 35.76 -18.85
C SER A 197 25.27 36.53 -17.67
N TYR A 198 26.28 35.99 -17.01
CA TYR A 198 26.97 36.64 -15.89
C TYR A 198 28.34 37.16 -16.33
N ALA A 199 28.69 38.37 -15.85
CA ALA A 199 30.00 38.96 -16.12
C ALA A 199 31.11 38.14 -15.46
N LEU A 200 32.18 37.87 -16.22
CA LEU A 200 33.39 37.26 -15.68
C LEU A 200 34.08 38.22 -14.72
N LYS A 201 34.79 37.68 -13.72
CA LYS A 201 35.57 38.50 -12.78
C LYS A 201 36.61 39.39 -13.50
N SER A 202 37.12 38.93 -14.63
CA SER A 202 38.03 39.69 -15.50
C SER A 202 37.36 40.85 -16.23
N GLU A 203 36.04 40.79 -16.45
CA GLU A 203 35.25 41.81 -17.13
C GLU A 203 34.75 42.89 -16.15
N LEU A 204 34.79 42.60 -14.85
CA LEU A 204 34.40 43.57 -13.82
C LEU A 204 35.42 44.73 -13.75
N PRO A 205 34.98 45.99 -13.85
CA PRO A 205 35.86 47.15 -13.71
C PRO A 205 36.52 47.17 -12.32
N THR A 206 37.85 47.14 -12.27
CA THR A 206 38.61 47.16 -11.00
C THR A 206 39.08 48.54 -10.57
N LYS A 207 38.92 49.55 -11.46
CA LYS A 207 39.29 50.94 -11.20
C LYS A 207 38.13 51.84 -11.60
N THR A 208 37.91 52.90 -10.83
CA THR A 208 36.92 53.94 -11.14
C THR A 208 37.16 54.58 -12.51
N SER A 209 38.42 54.65 -12.97
CA SER A 209 38.78 55.17 -14.29
C SER A 209 38.32 54.30 -15.47
N LEU A 210 37.91 53.05 -15.22
CA LEU A 210 37.35 52.15 -16.23
C LEU A 210 35.83 52.29 -16.34
N LEU A 211 35.20 53.02 -15.42
CA LEU A 211 33.78 53.35 -15.49
C LEU A 211 33.61 54.61 -16.35
N THR A 212 32.76 54.52 -17.36
CA THR A 212 32.29 55.71 -18.07
C THR A 212 31.21 56.38 -17.23
N ASN A 213 31.24 57.71 -17.15
CA ASN A 213 30.25 58.44 -16.38
C ASN A 213 28.86 58.35 -17.04
N ASP A 214 27.82 58.29 -16.22
CA ASP A 214 26.44 58.22 -16.70
C ASP A 214 26.03 59.53 -17.38
N SER A 215 25.05 59.44 -18.28
CA SER A 215 24.45 60.61 -18.91
C SER A 215 23.87 61.54 -17.83
N GLY A 216 24.33 62.80 -17.83
CA GLY A 216 23.91 63.82 -16.86
C GLY A 216 24.96 64.15 -15.79
N PHE A 217 26.06 63.39 -15.71
CA PHE A 217 27.17 63.67 -14.81
C PHE A 217 28.38 64.24 -15.56
N GLN A 218 29.10 65.19 -14.95
CA GLN A 218 30.23 65.89 -15.57
C GLN A 218 31.57 65.30 -15.13
N THR A 219 32.53 65.23 -16.04
CA THR A 219 33.93 64.90 -15.73
C THR A 219 34.64 66.08 -15.07
N SER A 220 35.73 65.83 -14.34
CA SER A 220 36.53 66.89 -13.70
C SER A 220 37.01 67.94 -14.70
N ALA A 221 37.40 67.54 -15.92
CA ALA A 221 37.82 68.47 -16.97
C ALA A 221 36.68 69.36 -17.50
N GLN A 222 35.47 68.79 -17.62
CA GLN A 222 34.27 69.57 -17.97
C GLN A 222 33.90 70.58 -16.88
N VAL A 223 33.96 70.15 -15.61
CA VAL A 223 33.74 71.04 -14.46
C VAL A 223 34.76 72.18 -14.46
N GLU A 224 36.04 71.87 -14.62
CA GLU A 224 37.12 72.87 -14.66
C GLU A 224 36.93 73.86 -15.81
N THR A 225 36.62 73.38 -17.01
CA THR A 225 36.36 74.26 -18.17
C THR A 225 35.17 75.19 -17.94
N ILE A 226 34.06 74.65 -17.42
CA ILE A 226 32.84 75.44 -17.17
C ILE A 226 33.07 76.46 -16.06
N VAL A 227 33.72 76.05 -14.96
CA VAL A 227 34.00 76.92 -13.82
C VAL A 227 34.99 78.02 -14.24
N ASN A 228 36.12 77.66 -14.86
CA ASN A 228 37.11 78.64 -15.29
C ASN A 228 36.53 79.63 -16.31
N GLY A 229 35.78 79.14 -17.31
CA GLY A 229 35.11 80.02 -18.26
C GLY A 229 34.15 81.01 -17.61
N LYS A 230 33.39 80.58 -16.58
CA LYS A 230 32.54 81.49 -15.80
C LYS A 230 33.36 82.46 -14.96
N VAL A 231 34.38 82.00 -14.25
CA VAL A 231 35.19 82.84 -13.34
C VAL A 231 35.99 83.88 -14.10
N THR A 232 36.62 83.55 -15.24
CA THR A 232 37.37 84.50 -16.07
C THR A 232 36.50 85.63 -16.62
N SER A 233 35.19 85.43 -16.73
CA SER A 233 34.24 86.48 -17.15
C SER A 233 33.78 87.39 -16.01
N LYS A 234 34.28 87.18 -14.80
CA LYS A 234 33.95 87.96 -13.61
C LYS A 234 35.15 88.77 -13.14
N VAL A 235 34.86 89.90 -12.51
CA VAL A 235 35.83 90.71 -11.77
C VAL A 235 35.45 90.70 -10.29
N ASP A 236 36.44 90.82 -9.42
CA ASP A 236 36.22 90.90 -7.98
C ASP A 236 35.46 92.17 -7.61
N LYS A 237 34.64 92.08 -6.56
CA LYS A 237 33.90 93.24 -6.05
C LYS A 237 34.76 94.01 -5.07
N GLU A 238 34.85 95.32 -5.27
CA GLU A 238 35.47 96.25 -4.32
C GLU A 238 34.41 97.22 -3.77
N ASP A 239 34.48 97.51 -2.47
CA ASP A 239 33.51 98.38 -1.79
C ASP A 239 33.55 99.82 -2.33
N GLY A 240 32.37 100.40 -2.57
CA GLY A 240 32.23 101.74 -3.13
C GLY A 240 32.46 101.86 -4.64
N LYS A 241 32.82 100.78 -5.35
CA LYS A 241 33.01 100.78 -6.82
C LYS A 241 31.89 100.04 -7.56
N GLY A 242 31.63 100.46 -8.80
CA GLY A 242 30.70 99.81 -9.74
C GLY A 242 31.38 99.54 -11.08
N LEU A 243 30.81 98.63 -11.88
CA LEU A 243 31.24 98.43 -13.26
C LEU A 243 30.90 99.67 -14.08
N SER A 244 31.88 100.25 -14.77
CA SER A 244 31.68 101.34 -15.74
C SER A 244 32.09 100.90 -17.14
N THR A 245 31.45 101.48 -18.15
CA THR A 245 31.88 101.34 -19.54
C THR A 245 33.06 102.28 -19.79
N ASN A 246 34.15 101.75 -20.36
CA ASN A 246 35.27 102.60 -20.80
C ASN A 246 34.95 103.17 -22.19
N ASP A 247 34.08 104.17 -22.22
CA ASP A 247 33.57 104.78 -23.46
C ASP A 247 34.50 105.87 -24.03
N PHE A 248 35.61 106.20 -23.36
CA PHE A 248 36.63 107.12 -23.86
C PHE A 248 37.84 106.34 -24.38
N THR A 249 38.40 106.71 -25.53
CA THR A 249 39.68 106.14 -25.97
C THR A 249 40.78 106.50 -24.98
N ASN A 250 41.75 105.60 -24.77
CA ASN A 250 42.88 105.83 -23.85
C ASN A 250 43.58 107.17 -24.12
N GLU A 251 43.63 107.59 -25.38
CA GLU A 251 44.21 108.87 -25.79
C GLU A 251 43.43 110.10 -25.27
N TYR A 252 42.11 110.02 -25.17
CA TYR A 252 41.31 111.10 -24.57
C TYR A 252 41.42 111.11 -23.05
N LYS A 253 41.50 109.92 -22.42
CA LYS A 253 41.70 109.82 -20.98
C LYS A 253 43.06 110.36 -20.54
N ASP A 254 44.14 110.05 -21.26
CA ASP A 254 45.47 110.59 -20.97
C ASP A 254 45.52 112.11 -21.10
N LYS A 255 44.81 112.68 -22.09
CA LYS A 255 44.69 114.15 -22.22
C LYS A 255 43.92 114.76 -21.05
N LEU A 256 42.88 114.10 -20.55
CA LEU A 256 42.09 114.55 -19.39
C LEU A 256 42.88 114.44 -18.08
N ASP A 257 43.61 113.35 -17.87
CA ASP A 257 44.42 113.18 -16.67
C ASP A 257 45.61 114.16 -16.64
N ASN A 258 46.10 114.60 -17.81
CA ASN A 258 47.18 115.61 -17.93
C ASN A 258 46.70 117.07 -17.96
N LEU A 259 45.39 117.32 -17.85
CA LEU A 259 44.83 118.68 -17.85
C LEU A 259 45.16 119.48 -16.58
N GLU A 260 45.61 118.83 -15.50
CA GLU A 260 46.03 119.48 -14.25
C GLU A 260 47.35 120.27 -14.36
N ASN A 261 48.13 120.10 -15.43
CA ASN A 261 49.45 120.75 -15.60
C ASN A 261 49.45 121.97 -16.55
N ILE A 262 48.31 122.63 -16.77
CA ILE A 262 48.31 123.95 -17.41
C ILE A 262 48.84 124.97 -16.39
N THR A 263 50.15 125.17 -16.37
CA THR A 263 50.75 126.35 -15.74
C THR A 263 50.42 127.56 -16.60
N ILE A 264 49.39 128.30 -16.21
CA ILE A 264 49.13 129.64 -16.76
C ILE A 264 50.15 130.56 -16.08
N ASP A 265 51.25 130.87 -16.77
CA ASP A 265 52.13 131.95 -16.35
C ASP A 265 51.36 133.27 -16.51
N PHE A 266 50.82 133.76 -15.40
CA PHE A 266 50.33 135.14 -15.33
C PHE A 266 51.54 136.07 -15.38
N ALA A 267 51.43 137.19 -16.12
CA ALA A 267 52.44 138.23 -16.14
C ALA A 267 52.86 138.58 -14.71
N THR A 268 54.16 138.55 -14.44
CA THR A 268 54.68 138.86 -13.11
C THR A 268 54.51 140.36 -12.85
N THR A 269 54.52 140.77 -11.58
CA THR A 269 54.56 142.20 -11.24
C THR A 269 55.74 142.91 -11.91
N SER A 270 56.87 142.22 -12.15
CA SER A 270 57.99 142.78 -12.90
C SER A 270 57.67 143.02 -14.37
N ASP A 271 56.89 142.15 -15.01
CA ASP A 271 56.42 142.35 -16.38
C ASP A 271 55.46 143.54 -16.47
N ILE A 272 54.59 143.69 -15.46
CA ILE A 272 53.68 144.85 -15.34
C ILE A 272 54.46 146.13 -15.07
N ASP A 273 55.46 146.12 -14.18
CA ASP A 273 56.30 147.26 -13.86
C ASP A 273 57.14 147.71 -15.06
N ASN A 274 57.65 146.78 -15.86
CA ASN A 274 58.33 147.08 -17.12
C ASN A 274 57.38 147.78 -18.12
N ILE A 275 56.15 147.29 -18.26
CA ILE A 275 55.12 147.94 -19.09
C ILE A 275 54.77 149.33 -18.57
N ILE A 276 54.62 149.51 -17.25
CA ILE A 276 54.34 150.82 -16.64
C ILE A 276 55.51 151.79 -16.90
N ASN A 277 56.75 151.34 -16.73
CA ASN A 277 57.93 152.20 -16.98
C ASN A 277 58.08 152.57 -18.46
N GLU A 278 57.73 151.69 -19.41
CA GLU A 278 57.71 152.04 -20.84
C GLU A 278 56.56 152.99 -21.21
N VAL A 279 55.42 152.92 -20.52
CA VAL A 279 54.23 153.72 -20.84
C VAL A 279 54.23 155.10 -20.17
N PHE A 280 54.93 155.27 -19.04
CA PHE A 280 54.92 156.51 -18.25
C PHE A 280 56.28 157.24 -18.18
N ALA A 281 57.28 156.85 -18.98
CA ALA A 281 58.54 157.56 -19.16
C ALA A 281 58.55 158.53 -20.36
#